data_AF-A0A2X2SYT2-F1
#
_entry.id   AF-A0A2X2SYT2-F1
#
_cell.length_a   1.000
_cell.length_b   1.000
_cell.length_c   1.000
_cell.angle_alpha   90.00
_cell.angle_beta   90.00
_cell.angle_gamma   90.00
#
_symmetry.space_group_name_H-M   'P 1'
#
loop_
_entity.id
_entity.type
_entity.pdbx_description
1 polymer ?
#
loop_
_entity_poly.entity_id
_entity_poly.type
_entity_poly.pdbx_seq_one_letter_code
_entity_poly.pdbx_strand_id
1 'polypeptide(L)'
;MGVSCSADRNIKAKINKDGIWIEKLESNPGKYIPEELRQAGEGEAVKVNLNRPMKEILAQLSGFPVSTRLSLSGTIIVARDIAHAKLKERLDNGEAAASVRERSPDLLRWPGQNPEGYASGFLRPNHRRPHGLLRGSAAGQRRQHDHAGQR
;
A
#
# COMPACT_ATOMS: atom_id res chain seq x y z
N MET A 1 17.30 16.72 -0.70
CA MET A 1 17.20 15.95 0.57
C MET A 1 16.91 14.50 0.23
N GLY A 2 17.64 13.55 0.81
CA GLY A 2 17.42 12.10 0.63
C GLY A 2 17.11 11.44 1.97
N VAL A 3 16.37 10.34 1.96
CA VAL A 3 15.94 9.62 3.18
C VAL A 3 16.25 8.12 3.06
N SER A 4 16.65 7.50 4.16
CA SER A 4 16.59 6.04 4.31
C SER A 4 15.24 5.67 4.93
N CYS A 5 14.56 4.67 4.37
CA CYS A 5 13.24 4.24 4.83
C CYS A 5 13.35 3.10 5.84
N SER A 6 12.22 2.59 6.36
CA SER A 6 12.21 1.46 7.30
C SER A 6 12.85 0.17 6.75
N ALA A 7 13.03 0.07 5.44
CA ALA A 7 13.77 -1.00 4.78
C ALA A 7 15.21 -0.56 4.46
N ASP A 8 15.93 -0.06 5.47
CA ASP A 8 17.33 0.34 5.38
C ASP A 8 18.21 -0.91 5.16
N ARG A 9 18.79 -1.01 3.95
CA ARG A 9 19.47 -2.21 3.46
C ARG A 9 20.77 -1.83 2.76
N ASN A 10 21.67 -1.22 3.53
CA ASN A 10 23.03 -0.93 3.12
C ASN A 10 23.98 -1.96 3.76
N ILE A 11 25.08 -2.28 3.09
CA ILE A 11 26.13 -3.18 3.62
C ILE A 11 27.48 -2.76 3.06
N LYS A 12 28.49 -2.65 3.93
CA LYS A 12 29.88 -2.38 3.54
C LYS A 12 30.63 -3.68 3.29
N ALA A 13 31.56 -3.65 2.34
CA ALA A 13 32.49 -4.74 2.09
C ALA A 13 33.89 -4.19 1.81
N LYS A 14 34.93 -4.95 2.15
CA LYS A 14 36.33 -4.63 1.80
C LYS A 14 37.03 -5.87 1.26
N ILE A 15 37.93 -5.66 0.31
CA ILE A 15 38.79 -6.72 -0.26
C ILE A 15 40.24 -6.29 -0.03
N ASN A 16 41.06 -7.19 0.52
CA ASN A 16 42.49 -6.96 0.72
C ASN A 16 43.29 -8.25 0.46
N LYS A 17 44.61 -8.20 0.68
CA LYS A 17 45.50 -9.36 0.47
C LYS A 17 45.11 -10.58 1.32
N ASP A 18 44.42 -10.36 2.44
CA ASP A 18 43.99 -11.39 3.37
C ASP A 18 42.64 -12.02 3.01
N GLY A 19 41.88 -11.41 2.07
CA GLY A 19 40.64 -11.95 1.56
C GLY A 19 39.49 -10.93 1.44
N ILE A 20 38.26 -11.46 1.54
CA ILE A 20 37.01 -10.72 1.37
C ILE A 20 36.35 -10.55 2.74
N TRP A 21 35.94 -9.33 3.04
CA TRP A 21 35.27 -8.98 4.28
C TRP A 21 33.93 -8.33 3.98
N ILE A 22 32.93 -8.69 4.77
CA ILE A 22 31.58 -8.13 4.69
C ILE A 22 31.17 -7.61 6.07
N GLU A 23 30.45 -6.49 6.10
CA GLU A 23 29.92 -5.91 7.33
C GLU A 23 28.98 -6.90 8.03
N LYS A 24 29.22 -7.09 9.33
CA LYS A 24 28.42 -7.99 10.15
C LYS A 24 27.13 -7.28 10.58
N LEU A 25 26.01 -7.77 10.07
CA LEU A 25 24.67 -7.34 10.49
C LEU A 25 24.21 -8.13 11.73
N GLU A 26 23.17 -7.62 12.39
CA GLU A 26 22.50 -8.31 13.49
C GLU A 26 21.81 -9.59 13.02
N SER A 27 22.09 -10.72 13.69
CA SER A 27 21.46 -12.00 13.42
C SER A 27 20.28 -12.32 14.35
N ASN A 28 20.16 -11.65 15.51
CA ASN A 28 19.04 -11.82 16.43
C ASN A 28 18.31 -10.49 16.68
N PRO A 29 17.48 -10.00 15.74
CA PRO A 29 16.75 -8.75 15.90
C PRO A 29 15.65 -8.82 16.97
N GLY A 30 15.18 -10.03 17.35
CA GLY A 30 14.11 -10.22 18.33
C GLY A 30 14.44 -9.68 19.73
N LYS A 31 15.74 -9.54 20.06
CA LYS A 31 16.18 -8.96 21.34
C LYS A 31 15.78 -7.48 21.52
N TYR A 32 15.51 -6.77 20.42
CA TYR A 32 15.06 -5.38 20.46
C TYR A 32 13.54 -5.23 20.64
N ILE A 33 12.79 -6.34 20.62
CA ILE A 33 11.35 -6.34 20.85
C ILE A 33 11.10 -6.55 22.36
N PRO A 34 10.49 -5.58 23.07
CA PRO A 34 10.08 -5.75 24.46
C PRO A 34 9.17 -6.96 24.64
N GLU A 35 9.29 -7.67 25.77
CA GLU A 35 8.54 -8.92 26.03
C GLU A 35 7.02 -8.73 25.90
N GLU A 36 6.52 -7.61 26.39
CA GLU A 36 5.09 -7.22 26.33
C GLU A 36 4.54 -7.12 24.90
N LEU A 37 5.41 -6.83 23.92
CA LEU A 37 5.05 -6.65 22.51
C LEU A 37 5.38 -7.87 21.64
N ARG A 38 5.94 -8.94 22.23
CA ARG A 38 6.23 -10.19 21.50
C ARG A 38 4.99 -11.02 21.23
N GLN A 39 3.93 -10.81 22.00
CA GLN A 39 2.65 -11.47 21.79
C GLN A 39 1.87 -10.77 20.67
N ALA A 40 1.35 -11.56 19.74
CA ALA A 40 0.51 -11.05 18.66
C ALA A 40 -0.85 -10.60 19.21
N GLY A 41 -0.96 -9.32 19.57
CA GLY A 41 -2.22 -8.66 19.90
C GLY A 41 -2.56 -7.62 18.84
N GLU A 42 -3.58 -7.88 18.02
CA GLU A 42 -4.25 -6.79 17.34
C GLU A 42 -4.95 -5.97 18.44
N GLY A 43 -4.46 -4.76 18.72
CA GLY A 43 -5.16 -3.84 19.65
C GLY A 43 -6.58 -3.52 19.17
N GLU A 44 -7.30 -2.66 19.89
CA GLU A 44 -8.69 -2.30 19.51
C GLU A 44 -8.75 -1.82 18.05
N ALA A 45 -9.41 -2.61 17.22
CA ALA A 45 -9.58 -2.35 15.79
C ALA A 45 -10.98 -2.79 15.36
N VAL A 46 -11.62 -1.98 14.52
CA VAL A 46 -12.93 -2.31 13.98
C VAL A 46 -12.76 -3.40 12.91
N LYS A 47 -13.39 -4.55 13.13
CA LYS A 47 -13.38 -5.65 12.16
C LYS A 47 -14.34 -5.36 11.01
N VAL A 48 -13.82 -5.39 9.79
CA VAL A 48 -14.60 -5.14 8.57
C VAL A 48 -14.47 -6.35 7.65
N ASN A 49 -15.62 -6.94 7.30
CA ASN A 49 -15.68 -8.05 6.35
C ASN A 49 -15.91 -7.52 4.93
N LEU A 50 -14.97 -7.82 4.03
CA LEU A 50 -14.95 -7.39 2.64
C LEU A 50 -15.74 -8.32 1.71
N ASN A 51 -16.19 -9.48 2.18
CA ASN A 51 -17.03 -10.41 1.41
C ASN A 51 -18.52 -10.00 1.40
N ARG A 52 -18.82 -8.71 1.60
CA ARG A 52 -20.16 -8.12 1.59
C ARG A 52 -20.35 -7.21 0.37
N PRO A 53 -21.59 -6.87 -0.02
CA PRO A 53 -21.83 -5.91 -1.07
C PRO A 53 -21.14 -4.56 -0.79
N MET A 54 -20.52 -3.95 -1.80
CA MET A 54 -19.76 -2.70 -1.67
C MET A 54 -20.57 -1.57 -0.99
N LYS A 55 -21.88 -1.50 -1.24
CA LYS A 55 -22.77 -0.51 -0.61
C LYS A 55 -22.80 -0.63 0.92
N GLU A 56 -22.81 -1.84 1.45
CA GLU A 56 -22.83 -2.09 2.89
C GLU A 56 -21.48 -1.76 3.53
N ILE A 57 -20.39 -2.10 2.85
CA ILE A 57 -19.03 -1.80 3.30
C ILE A 57 -18.84 -0.28 3.36
N LEU A 58 -19.24 0.45 2.32
CA LEU A 58 -19.17 1.92 2.30
C LEU A 58 -20.04 2.56 3.38
N ALA A 59 -21.26 2.05 3.61
CA ALA A 59 -22.13 2.52 4.69
C ALA A 59 -21.46 2.33 6.07
N GLN A 60 -20.89 1.14 6.32
CA GLN A 60 -20.15 0.87 7.55
C GLN A 60 -18.94 1.80 7.72
N LEU A 61 -18.14 2.00 6.67
CA LEU A 61 -16.95 2.87 6.73
C LEU A 61 -17.30 4.35 6.88
N SER A 62 -18.43 4.79 6.34
CA SER A 62 -18.89 6.17 6.46
C SER A 62 -19.29 6.58 7.88
N GLY A 63 -19.55 5.60 8.76
CA GLY A 63 -19.89 5.83 10.16
C GLY A 63 -18.69 6.13 11.08
N PHE A 64 -17.46 5.99 10.58
CA PHE A 64 -16.25 6.17 11.40
C PHE A 64 -15.46 7.42 10.98
N PRO A 65 -14.87 8.15 11.93
CA PRO A 65 -13.97 9.26 11.59
C PRO A 65 -12.67 8.76 10.94
N VAL A 66 -12.02 9.65 10.20
CA VAL A 66 -10.67 9.41 9.68
C VAL A 66 -9.71 9.08 10.84
N SER A 67 -8.66 8.29 10.57
CA SER A 67 -7.72 7.68 11.56
C SER A 67 -8.23 6.50 12.40
N THR A 68 -9.48 6.07 12.22
CA THR A 68 -9.98 4.84 12.87
C THR A 68 -9.19 3.61 12.39
N ARG A 69 -8.69 2.80 13.33
CA ARG A 69 -7.96 1.55 13.02
C ARG A 69 -8.94 0.45 12.60
N LEU A 70 -8.68 -0.17 11.46
CA LEU A 70 -9.52 -1.24 10.90
C LEU A 70 -8.73 -2.55 10.80
N SER A 71 -9.41 -3.67 11.03
CA SER A 71 -8.93 -5.02 10.73
C SER A 71 -9.80 -5.59 9.61
N LEU A 72 -9.21 -5.81 8.44
CA LEU A 72 -9.92 -6.19 7.22
C LEU A 72 -9.85 -7.70 7.01
N SER A 73 -10.97 -8.33 6.68
CA SER A 73 -11.04 -9.76 6.35
C SER A 73 -11.86 -9.98 5.10
N GLY A 74 -11.37 -10.76 4.13
CA GLY A 74 -12.09 -11.11 2.91
C GLY A 74 -11.27 -10.92 1.63
N THR A 75 -11.97 -10.87 0.50
CA THR A 75 -11.35 -10.82 -0.83
C THR A 75 -10.92 -9.40 -1.20
N ILE A 76 -9.73 -9.28 -1.77
CA ILE A 76 -9.14 -8.01 -2.19
C ILE A 76 -8.55 -8.20 -3.58
N ILE A 77 -8.74 -7.21 -4.46
CA ILE A 77 -8.12 -7.19 -5.78
C ILE A 77 -6.74 -6.57 -5.67
N VAL A 78 -5.73 -7.20 -6.26
CA VAL A 78 -4.38 -6.63 -6.32
C VAL A 78 -4.13 -6.08 -7.71
N ALA A 79 -4.01 -4.75 -7.83
CA ALA A 79 -3.75 -4.07 -9.09
C ALA A 79 -2.73 -2.95 -8.90
N ARG A 80 -1.79 -2.78 -9.85
CA ARG A 80 -0.75 -1.72 -9.83
C ARG A 80 -0.56 -1.08 -11.20
N ASP A 81 0.37 -0.13 -11.28
CA ASP A 81 0.81 0.66 -12.44
C ASP A 81 0.34 0.13 -13.81
N ILE A 82 0.81 -1.04 -14.24
CA ILE A 82 0.49 -1.62 -15.55
C ILE A 82 -0.98 -2.02 -15.65
N ALA A 83 -1.56 -2.63 -14.62
CA ALA A 83 -2.97 -2.99 -14.58
C ALA A 83 -3.87 -1.75 -14.63
N HIS A 84 -3.51 -0.69 -13.89
CA HIS A 84 -4.23 0.58 -13.94
C HIS A 84 -4.06 1.32 -15.27
N ALA A 85 -2.88 1.26 -15.90
CA ALA A 85 -2.64 1.84 -17.22
C ALA A 85 -3.44 1.13 -18.32
N LYS A 86 -3.41 -0.21 -18.34
CA LYS A 86 -4.22 -1.02 -19.28
C LYS A 86 -5.71 -0.80 -19.09
N LEU A 87 -6.16 -0.65 -17.84
CA LEU A 87 -7.56 -0.33 -17.56
C LEU A 87 -7.93 1.06 -18.08
N LYS A 88 -7.07 2.06 -17.89
CA LYS A 88 -7.29 3.41 -18.42
C LYS A 88 -7.38 3.39 -19.95
N GLU A 89 -6.49 2.66 -20.63
CA GLU A 89 -6.50 2.50 -22.09
C GLU A 89 -7.83 1.89 -22.59
N ARG A 90 -8.34 0.85 -21.92
CA ARG A 90 -9.65 0.26 -22.23
C ARG A 90 -10.80 1.25 -22.08
N LEU A 91 -10.80 2.01 -20.99
CA LEU A 91 -11.82 3.04 -20.74
C LEU A 91 -11.75 4.17 -21.78
N ASP A 92 -10.55 4.61 -22.14
CA ASP A 92 -10.32 5.63 -23.16
C ASP A 92 -10.77 5.14 -24.55
N ASN A 93 -10.70 3.81 -24.81
CA ASN A 93 -11.19 3.15 -26.02
C ASN A 93 -12.70 2.85 -26.00
N GLY A 94 -13.42 3.22 -24.94
CA GLY A 94 -14.86 2.97 -24.80
C GLY A 94 -15.25 1.55 -24.39
N GLU A 95 -14.27 0.71 -24.00
CA GLU A 95 -14.54 -0.62 -23.46
C GLU A 95 -14.98 -0.56 -21.99
N ALA A 96 -15.89 -1.46 -21.60
CA ALA A 96 -16.38 -1.52 -20.23
C ALA A 96 -15.27 -1.93 -19.24
N ALA A 97 -15.28 -1.34 -18.04
CA ALA A 97 -14.44 -1.78 -16.94
C ALA A 97 -14.77 -3.24 -16.56
N ALA A 98 -13.75 -4.01 -16.16
CA ALA A 98 -13.97 -5.36 -15.66
C ALA A 98 -14.88 -5.34 -14.42
N SER A 99 -15.99 -6.09 -14.46
CA SER A 99 -17.02 -6.15 -13.41
C SER A 99 -16.49 -6.51 -12.01
N VAL A 100 -15.33 -7.15 -11.94
CA VAL A 100 -14.65 -7.52 -10.70
C VAL A 100 -14.21 -6.27 -9.90
N ARG A 101 -13.78 -5.20 -10.58
CA ARG A 101 -13.31 -3.95 -9.95
C ARG A 101 -14.42 -3.20 -9.21
N GLU A 102 -15.66 -3.27 -9.69
CA GLU A 102 -16.79 -2.58 -9.06
C GLU A 102 -17.21 -3.23 -7.74
N ARG A 103 -16.83 -4.50 -7.54
CA ARG A 103 -17.35 -5.34 -6.45
C ARG A 103 -16.38 -5.52 -5.28
N SER A 104 -15.09 -5.23 -5.46
CA SER A 104 -14.09 -5.42 -4.39
C SER A 104 -13.10 -4.26 -4.32
N PRO A 105 -12.54 -3.95 -3.13
CA PRO A 105 -11.54 -2.90 -3.00
C PRO A 105 -10.23 -3.27 -3.72
N ASP A 106 -9.65 -2.27 -4.40
CA ASP A 106 -8.35 -2.38 -5.04
C ASP A 106 -7.22 -2.09 -4.03
N LEU A 107 -6.32 -3.05 -3.85
CA LEU A 107 -5.10 -2.91 -3.07
C LEU A 107 -3.87 -2.82 -3.98
N LEU A 108 -3.15 -1.72 -3.85
CA LEU A 108 -1.95 -1.46 -4.63
C LEU A 108 -0.74 -2.25 -4.06
N ARG A 109 -0.52 -3.48 -4.56
CA ARG A 109 0.48 -4.42 -4.00
C ARG A 109 1.33 -5.13 -5.07
N TRP A 110 2.56 -5.49 -4.73
CA TRP A 110 3.35 -6.49 -5.47
C TRP A 110 3.48 -7.73 -4.60
N PRO A 111 3.11 -8.92 -5.08
CA PRO A 111 3.58 -10.14 -4.48
C PRO A 111 5.07 -10.33 -4.81
N GLY A 112 5.90 -10.55 -3.79
CA GLY A 112 7.19 -11.21 -3.97
C GLY A 112 6.99 -12.66 -4.40
N GLN A 113 8.07 -13.34 -4.78
CA GLN A 113 8.01 -14.77 -5.09
C GLN A 113 7.47 -15.55 -3.89
N ASN A 114 6.55 -16.49 -4.15
CA ASN A 114 6.04 -17.39 -3.13
C ASN A 114 7.11 -18.44 -2.82
N PRO A 115 7.56 -18.57 -1.56
CA PRO A 115 8.35 -19.71 -1.14
C PRO A 115 7.50 -20.98 -1.18
N GLU A 116 8.12 -22.13 -1.48
CA GLU A 116 7.42 -23.42 -1.46
C GLU A 116 6.78 -23.70 -0.09
N GLY A 117 5.53 -24.16 -0.08
CA GLY A 117 4.77 -24.46 1.13
C GLY A 117 4.14 -23.24 1.84
N TYR A 118 4.34 -22.01 1.36
CA TYR A 118 3.71 -20.82 1.93
C TYR A 118 2.54 -20.32 1.08
N ALA A 119 1.45 -19.91 1.76
CA ALA A 119 0.26 -19.36 1.12
C ALA A 119 0.55 -18.09 0.31
N SER A 120 1.55 -17.30 0.73
CA SER A 120 2.01 -16.16 -0.04
C SER A 120 3.42 -15.72 0.32
N GLY A 121 4.12 -15.15 -0.66
CA GLY A 121 5.39 -14.48 -0.49
C GLY A 121 5.24 -13.09 0.14
N PHE A 122 6.35 -12.37 0.15
CA PHE A 122 6.39 -11.07 0.78
C PHE A 122 5.46 -10.07 0.08
N LEU A 123 4.59 -9.40 0.83
CA LEU A 123 3.59 -8.54 0.22
C LEU A 123 3.38 -7.23 1.03
N ARG A 124 3.90 -6.11 0.55
CA ARG A 124 3.76 -4.78 1.19
C ARG A 124 2.84 -3.85 0.39
N PRO A 125 2.09 -2.95 1.06
CA PRO A 125 1.47 -1.80 0.40
C PRO A 125 2.51 -0.98 -0.36
N ASN A 126 2.13 -0.41 -1.51
CA ASN A 126 2.99 0.48 -2.28
C ASN A 126 2.46 1.93 -2.20
N HIS A 127 3.37 2.92 -2.19
CA HIS A 127 3.05 4.34 -2.11
C HIS A 127 2.85 5.02 -3.49
N ARG A 128 3.16 4.32 -4.60
CA ARG A 128 3.11 4.91 -5.95
C ARG A 128 1.66 5.17 -6.38
N ARG A 129 1.31 6.41 -6.73
CA ARG A 129 -0.07 6.76 -7.11
C ARG A 129 -0.47 6.09 -8.43
N PRO A 130 -1.68 5.52 -8.54
CA PRO A 130 -2.20 5.07 -9.83
C PRO A 130 -2.32 6.26 -10.77
N HIS A 131 -1.82 6.10 -12.01
CA HIS A 131 -1.77 7.14 -13.04
C HIS A 131 -3.16 7.73 -13.36
N GLY A 132 -3.57 8.79 -12.66
CA GLY A 132 -4.76 9.60 -12.96
C GLY A 132 -6.12 8.90 -12.78
N LEU A 133 -6.16 7.58 -12.59
CA LEU A 133 -7.36 6.75 -12.62
C LEU A 133 -8.42 7.10 -11.55
N LEU A 134 -7.98 7.66 -10.41
CA LEU A 134 -8.87 8.05 -9.31
C LEU A 134 -9.37 9.49 -9.41
N ARG A 135 -8.91 10.27 -10.40
CA ARG A 135 -9.49 11.58 -10.69
C ARG A 135 -10.67 11.39 -11.63
N GLY A 136 -11.86 11.27 -11.05
CA GLY A 136 -13.07 11.69 -11.75
C GLY A 136 -12.93 13.15 -12.17
N SER A 137 -13.47 13.50 -13.33
CA SER A 137 -13.61 14.87 -13.82
C SER A 137 -14.51 15.66 -12.86
N ALA A 138 -13.95 16.12 -11.75
CA ALA A 138 -14.51 17.18 -10.95
C ALA A 138 -13.87 18.47 -11.45
N ALA A 139 -14.53 19.12 -12.40
CA ALA A 139 -14.36 20.54 -12.68
C ALA A 139 -14.80 21.34 -11.44
N GLY A 140 -14.00 21.27 -10.37
CA GLY A 140 -14.12 22.15 -9.21
C GLY A 140 -13.42 23.46 -9.55
N GLN A 141 -14.20 24.52 -9.67
CA GLN A 141 -13.74 25.89 -9.88
C GLN A 141 -12.48 26.18 -9.06
N ARG A 142 -11.34 26.38 -9.75
CA ARG A 142 -10.18 27.02 -9.14
C ARG A 142 -10.62 28.42 -8.74
N ARG A 143 -10.80 28.67 -7.44
CA ARG A 143 -10.80 30.04 -6.94
C ARG A 143 -9.39 30.58 -7.19
N GLN A 144 -9.27 31.44 -8.20
CA GLN A 144 -8.12 32.31 -8.36
C GLN A 144 -8.13 33.25 -7.16
N HIS A 145 -7.19 33.07 -6.24
CA HIS A 145 -6.79 34.16 -5.36
C HIS A 145 -5.68 34.90 -6.08
N ASP A 146 -6.08 35.94 -6.82
CA ASP A 146 -5.18 37.00 -7.25
C ASP A 146 -4.65 37.70 -6.01
N HIS A 147 -3.38 37.45 -5.68
CA HIS A 147 -2.62 38.41 -4.89
C HIS A 147 -2.06 39.46 -5.86
N ALA A 148 -2.92 40.42 -6.18
CA ALA A 148 -2.49 41.73 -6.62
C ALA A 148 -1.60 42.33 -5.53
N GLY A 149 -0.40 42.76 -5.93
CA GLY A 149 0.56 43.39 -5.03
C GLY A 149 -0.02 44.66 -4.40
N GLN A 150 0.36 44.91 -3.15
CA GLN A 150 0.34 46.22 -2.54
C GLN A 150 1.50 46.32 -1.55
N ARG A 151 2.47 47.15 -1.96
CA ARG A 151 3.41 48.00 -1.21
C ARG A 151 4.53 47.33 -0.41
#